data_AF-A0A3M1KB46-F1
#
_entry.id   AF-A0A3M1KB46-F1
#
_cell.length_a   1.000
_cell.length_b   1.000
_cell.length_c   1.000
_cell.angle_alpha   90.00
_cell.angle_beta   90.00
_cell.angle_gamma   90.00
#
_symmetry.space_group_name_H-M   'P 1'
#
loop_
_entity.id
_entity.type
_entity.pdbx_description
1 polymer ?
#
loop_
_entity_poly.entity_id
_entity_poly.type
_entity_poly.pdbx_seq_one_letter_code
_entity_poly.pdbx_strand_id
1 'polypeptide(L)'
;MPRNGFEPGRKPIEGARAFVQWIQNPVSADGPHHIIRSLALNFAPEIHRVVAAMREHPDGARLLRDKPDLGQTLADMNTLSQMPEGSLGKVYHDFMSGDEIIPGYFIGGSVYRHGFLDSLADWDPDARFLLARAGNTHDIT
;
A
#
# COMPACT_ATOMS: atom_id res chain seq x y z
N MET A 1 30.54 -2.06 -10.57
CA MET A 1 29.65 -1.41 -11.55
C MET A 1 28.59 -2.41 -11.99
N PRO A 2 27.31 -2.26 -11.62
CA PRO A 2 26.28 -3.04 -12.28
C PRO A 2 25.96 -2.45 -13.65
N ARG A 3 25.83 -3.36 -14.62
CA ARG A 3 25.61 -3.14 -16.06
C ARG A 3 24.10 -3.21 -16.35
N ASN A 4 23.65 -2.34 -17.27
CA ASN A 4 22.45 -2.47 -18.12
C ASN A 4 21.06 -2.65 -17.45
N GLY A 5 20.43 -1.52 -17.12
CA GLY A 5 19.28 -0.97 -17.88
C GLY A 5 17.89 -1.58 -17.76
N PHE A 6 17.69 -2.78 -17.21
CA PHE A 6 16.34 -3.31 -16.96
C PHE A 6 16.21 -3.71 -15.50
N GLU A 7 15.48 -2.89 -14.74
CA GLU A 7 15.09 -3.22 -13.37
C GLU A 7 13.65 -3.74 -13.39
N PRO A 8 13.40 -4.99 -12.96
CA PRO A 8 12.08 -5.61 -13.03
C PRO A 8 10.99 -4.71 -12.43
N GLY A 9 9.88 -4.57 -13.15
CA GLY A 9 8.69 -3.85 -12.69
C GLY A 9 8.77 -2.32 -12.71
N ARG A 10 9.95 -1.71 -12.94
CA ARG A 10 10.11 -0.25 -12.96
C ARG A 10 9.48 0.37 -14.21
N LYS A 11 8.58 1.34 -14.04
CA LYS A 11 7.90 2.05 -15.14
C LYS A 11 8.03 3.58 -14.94
N PRO A 12 9.19 4.19 -15.24
CA PRO A 12 9.51 5.56 -14.81
C PRO A 12 8.64 6.64 -15.48
N ILE A 13 8.25 6.45 -16.74
CA ILE A 13 7.36 7.39 -17.45
C ILE A 13 5.96 7.38 -16.83
N GLU A 14 5.43 6.19 -16.54
CA GLU A 14 4.13 6.02 -15.89
C GLU A 14 4.15 6.56 -14.45
N GLY A 15 5.24 6.29 -13.71
CA GLY A 15 5.45 6.83 -12.37
C GLY A 15 5.51 8.36 -12.36
N ALA A 16 6.26 8.98 -13.30
CA ALA A 16 6.33 10.42 -13.44
C ALA A 16 4.97 11.04 -13.81
N ARG A 17 4.20 10.40 -14.69
CA ARG A 17 2.83 10.82 -15.01
C ARG A 17 1.93 10.81 -13.78
N ALA A 18 1.98 9.73 -13.00
CA ALA A 18 1.20 9.62 -11.76
C ALA A 18 1.61 10.70 -10.74
N PHE A 19 2.90 11.02 -10.64
CA PHE A 19 3.38 12.11 -9.79
C PHE A 19 2.83 13.49 -10.21
N VAL A 20 2.81 13.78 -11.51
CA VAL A 20 2.22 15.02 -12.04
C VAL A 20 0.72 15.09 -11.71
N GLN A 21 -0.01 13.98 -11.88
CA GLN A 21 -1.43 13.90 -11.51
C GLN A 21 -1.65 14.17 -10.02
N TRP A 22 -0.77 13.65 -9.16
CA TRP A 22 -0.82 13.94 -7.72
C TRP A 22 -0.57 15.42 -7.44
N ILE A 23 0.48 16.05 -8.00
CA ILE A 23 0.76 17.48 -7.77
C ILE A 23 -0.41 18.39 -8.17
N GLN A 24 -1.16 18.02 -9.21
CA GLN A 24 -2.32 18.79 -9.67
C GLN A 24 -3.49 18.74 -8.68
N ASN A 25 -3.62 17.69 -7.88
CA ASN A 25 -4.70 17.53 -6.92
C ASN A 25 -4.27 16.71 -5.69
N PRO A 26 -3.28 17.21 -4.90
CA PRO A 26 -2.52 16.37 -3.98
C PRO A 26 -3.32 15.95 -2.77
N VAL A 27 -4.27 16.79 -2.34
CA VAL A 27 -5.17 16.56 -1.20
C VAL A 27 -6.59 16.43 -1.73
N SER A 28 -6.94 15.21 -2.15
CA SER A 28 -8.24 14.88 -2.74
C SER A 28 -8.56 13.41 -2.57
N ALA A 29 -9.81 13.02 -2.80
CA ALA A 29 -10.17 11.61 -2.77
C ALA A 29 -9.28 10.75 -3.69
N ASP A 30 -8.83 11.26 -4.84
CA ASP A 30 -8.02 10.50 -5.80
C ASP A 30 -6.50 10.69 -5.66
N GLY A 31 -6.05 11.73 -4.95
CA GLY A 31 -4.63 12.05 -4.75
C GLY A 31 -3.78 10.86 -4.24
N PRO A 32 -4.19 10.15 -3.17
CA PRO A 32 -3.44 9.02 -2.61
C PRO A 32 -3.15 7.90 -3.61
N HIS A 33 -4.10 7.60 -4.50
CA HIS A 33 -3.91 6.61 -5.55
C HIS A 33 -2.73 6.98 -6.48
N HIS A 34 -2.65 8.26 -6.87
CA HIS A 34 -1.61 8.73 -7.79
C HIS A 34 -0.22 8.72 -7.16
N ILE A 35 -0.09 9.14 -5.89
CA ILE A 35 1.22 9.11 -5.21
C ILE A 35 1.69 7.68 -4.95
N ILE A 36 0.80 6.77 -4.54
CA ILE A 36 1.15 5.35 -4.34
C ILE A 36 1.56 4.69 -5.65
N ARG A 37 0.86 4.99 -6.75
CA ARG A 37 1.24 4.53 -8.09
C ARG A 37 2.61 5.05 -8.50
N SER A 38 2.88 6.34 -8.29
CA SER A 38 4.19 6.93 -8.56
C SER A 38 5.30 6.24 -7.77
N LEU A 39 5.13 6.09 -6.46
CA LEU A 39 6.12 5.48 -5.58
C LEU A 39 6.38 4.03 -5.97
N ALA A 40 5.33 3.22 -6.12
CA ALA A 40 5.47 1.82 -6.52
C ALA A 40 6.23 1.67 -7.84
N LEU A 41 5.86 2.41 -8.89
CA LEU A 41 6.48 2.27 -10.21
C LEU A 41 7.91 2.79 -10.27
N ASN A 42 8.27 3.78 -9.44
CA ASN A 42 9.62 4.33 -9.38
C ASN A 42 10.56 3.49 -8.50
N PHE A 43 10.04 2.86 -7.44
CA PHE A 43 10.79 2.07 -6.46
C PHE A 43 10.52 0.55 -6.55
N ALA A 44 10.00 0.09 -7.69
CA ALA A 44 9.78 -1.34 -7.95
C ALA A 44 11.01 -2.22 -7.64
N PRO A 45 12.25 -1.86 -8.03
CA PRO A 45 13.43 -2.68 -7.77
C PRO A 45 13.69 -2.86 -6.28
N GLU A 46 13.51 -1.80 -5.48
CA GLU A 46 13.64 -1.83 -4.03
C GLU A 46 12.57 -2.72 -3.39
N ILE A 47 11.32 -2.61 -3.83
CA ILE A 47 10.22 -3.47 -3.35
C ILE A 47 10.55 -4.95 -3.61
N HIS A 48 11.02 -5.28 -4.81
CA HIS A 48 11.43 -6.65 -5.15
C HIS A 48 12.63 -7.13 -4.32
N ARG A 49 13.60 -6.26 -4.00
CA ARG A 49 14.71 -6.59 -3.09
C ARG A 49 14.23 -6.86 -1.67
N VAL A 50 13.27 -6.08 -1.16
CA VAL A 50 12.67 -6.33 0.15
C VAL A 50 11.97 -7.68 0.18
N VAL A 51 11.20 -8.03 -0.86
CA VAL A 51 10.57 -9.36 -0.96
C VAL A 51 11.62 -10.47 -0.96
N ALA A 52 12.72 -10.32 -1.70
CA ALA A 52 13.81 -11.29 -1.69
C ALA A 52 14.40 -11.47 -0.29
N ALA A 53 14.69 -10.38 0.42
CA ALA A 53 15.18 -10.43 1.80
C ALA A 53 14.16 -11.04 2.78
N MET A 54 12.87 -10.76 2.60
CA MET A 54 11.81 -11.35 3.42
C MET A 54 11.76 -12.88 3.28
N ARG A 55 12.00 -13.42 2.08
CA ARG A 55 12.04 -14.88 1.85
C ARG A 55 13.18 -15.57 2.61
N GLU A 56 14.25 -14.85 2.91
CA GLU A 56 15.41 -15.37 3.65
C GLU A 56 15.23 -15.29 5.18
N HIS A 57 14.27 -14.51 5.68
CA HIS A 57 14.00 -14.36 7.11
C HIS A 57 12.78 -15.21 7.55
N PRO A 58 12.83 -15.98 8.67
CA PRO A 58 11.73 -16.85 9.08
C PRO A 58 10.36 -16.14 9.20
N ASP A 59 10.34 -14.94 9.78
CA ASP A 59 9.10 -14.16 9.90
C ASP A 59 8.62 -13.58 8.56
N GLY A 60 9.56 -13.16 7.69
CA GLY A 60 9.23 -12.65 6.37
C GLY A 60 8.66 -13.75 5.48
N ALA A 61 9.29 -14.93 5.48
CA ALA A 61 8.83 -16.10 4.77
C ALA A 61 7.46 -16.56 5.27
N ARG A 62 7.23 -16.53 6.60
CA ARG A 62 5.91 -16.79 7.18
C ARG A 62 4.87 -15.78 6.67
N LEU A 63 5.17 -14.49 6.71
CA LEU A 63 4.26 -13.44 6.27
C LEU A 63 3.90 -13.56 4.78
N LEU A 64 4.88 -13.83 3.92
CA LEU A 64 4.67 -14.00 2.47
C LEU A 64 3.92 -15.29 2.12
N ARG A 65 4.04 -16.33 2.94
CA ARG A 65 3.27 -17.57 2.77
C ARG A 65 1.83 -17.40 3.22
N ASP A 66 1.62 -16.87 4.42
CA ASP A 66 0.31 -16.83 5.08
C ASP A 66 -0.57 -15.68 4.55
N LYS A 67 0.06 -14.62 4.01
CA LYS A 67 -0.60 -13.44 3.41
C LYS A 67 -1.83 -12.95 4.21
N PRO A 68 -1.69 -12.69 5.52
CA PRO A 68 -2.83 -12.28 6.34
C PRO A 68 -3.43 -10.97 5.82
N ASP A 69 -4.74 -10.99 5.58
CA ASP A 69 -5.49 -9.83 5.11
C ASP A 69 -5.95 -8.96 6.27
N LEU A 70 -5.12 -7.98 6.63
CA LEU A 70 -5.48 -6.98 7.63
C LEU A 70 -6.39 -5.89 7.04
N GLY A 71 -6.45 -5.75 5.71
CA GLY A 71 -7.25 -4.72 5.05
C GLY A 71 -8.74 -4.91 5.29
N GLN A 72 -9.24 -6.15 5.21
CA GLN A 72 -10.62 -6.46 5.55
C GLN A 72 -10.95 -6.15 7.02
N THR A 73 -10.04 -6.48 7.93
CA THR A 73 -10.24 -6.21 9.36
C THR A 73 -10.31 -4.71 9.63
N LEU A 74 -9.41 -3.93 9.01
CA LEU A 74 -9.38 -2.48 9.15
C LEU A 74 -10.52 -1.77 8.39
N ALA A 75 -11.22 -2.45 7.49
CA ALA A 75 -12.39 -1.89 6.81
C ALA A 75 -13.69 -2.05 7.63
N ASP A 76 -13.74 -2.97 8.58
CA ASP A 76 -14.93 -3.25 9.38
C ASP A 76 -15.04 -2.31 10.59
N MET A 77 -15.39 -1.04 10.33
CA MET A 77 -15.57 -0.02 11.37
C MET A 77 -16.56 -0.44 12.46
N ASN A 78 -17.60 -1.21 12.10
CA ASN A 78 -18.58 -1.66 13.08
C ASN A 78 -17.94 -2.60 14.11
N THR A 79 -17.19 -3.60 13.67
CA THR A 79 -16.47 -4.50 14.58
C THR A 79 -15.43 -3.73 15.41
N LEU A 80 -14.67 -2.82 14.79
CA LEU A 80 -13.67 -2.02 15.50
C LEU A 80 -14.29 -1.10 16.57
N SER A 81 -15.49 -0.55 16.32
CA SER A 81 -16.22 0.30 17.27
C SER A 81 -16.61 -0.43 18.56
N GLN A 82 -16.77 -1.75 18.49
CA GLN A 82 -17.19 -2.62 19.59
C GLN A 82 -16.00 -3.21 20.37
N MET A 83 -14.77 -2.96 19.93
CA MET A 83 -13.58 -3.47 20.62
C MET A 83 -13.39 -2.76 21.97
N PRO A 84 -12.74 -3.41 22.97
CA PRO A 84 -12.53 -2.82 24.28
C PRO A 84 -11.81 -1.47 24.23
N GLU A 85 -12.17 -0.58 25.16
CA GLU A 85 -11.51 0.72 25.32
C GLU A 85 -10.00 0.55 25.53
N GLY A 86 -9.20 1.38 24.85
CA GLY A 86 -7.73 1.27 24.86
C GLY A 86 -7.14 0.14 24.01
N SER A 87 -7.95 -0.69 23.36
CA SER A 87 -7.46 -1.64 22.35
C SER A 87 -7.04 -0.91 21.06
N LEU A 88 -6.07 -1.48 20.33
CA LEU A 88 -5.62 -0.91 19.05
C LEU A 88 -6.77 -0.68 18.07
N GLY A 89 -7.70 -1.63 17.97
CA GLY A 89 -8.83 -1.51 17.04
C GLY A 89 -9.81 -0.41 17.44
N LYS A 90 -10.07 -0.23 18.74
CA LYS A 90 -10.90 0.87 19.24
C LYS A 90 -10.25 2.23 18.98
N VAL A 91 -8.94 2.34 19.25
CA VAL A 91 -8.17 3.55 18.97
C VAL A 91 -8.15 3.86 17.47
N TYR A 92 -7.97 2.84 16.61
CA TYR A 92 -8.03 3.02 15.17
C TYR A 92 -9.42 3.47 14.72
N HIS A 93 -10.51 2.86 15.21
CA HIS A 93 -11.86 3.32 14.90
C HIS A 93 -12.07 4.79 15.24
N ASP A 94 -11.66 5.20 16.44
CA ASP A 94 -11.88 6.57 16.91
C ASP A 94 -11.03 7.57 16.11
N PHE A 95 -9.80 7.20 15.76
CA PHE A 95 -8.98 7.95 14.81
C PHE A 95 -9.69 8.08 13.46
N MET A 96 -10.18 6.97 12.89
CA MET A 96 -10.86 6.90 11.59
C MET A 96 -12.23 7.60 11.55
N SER A 97 -12.82 7.91 12.70
CA SER A 97 -14.12 8.57 12.81
C SER A 97 -14.03 10.08 13.09
N GLY A 98 -12.82 10.63 13.18
CA GLY A 98 -12.60 12.05 13.47
C GLY A 98 -12.99 12.98 12.32
N ASP A 99 -13.44 14.19 12.66
CA ASP A 99 -13.89 15.21 11.70
C ASP A 99 -12.76 15.77 10.80
N GLU A 100 -11.49 15.52 11.17
CA GLU A 100 -10.32 15.97 10.40
C GLU A 100 -9.96 15.04 9.24
N ILE A 101 -10.68 13.93 9.09
CA ILE A 101 -10.47 12.99 8.00
C ILE A 101 -11.08 13.54 6.71
N ILE A 102 -10.21 13.73 5.71
CA ILE A 102 -10.66 14.02 4.36
C ILE A 102 -11.22 12.73 3.75
N PRO A 103 -12.53 12.67 3.44
CA PRO A 103 -13.14 11.47 2.89
C PRO A 103 -12.41 11.00 1.62
N GLY A 104 -11.96 9.75 1.63
CA GLY A 104 -11.27 9.15 0.50
C GLY A 104 -9.77 9.47 0.37
N TYR A 105 -9.20 10.32 1.23
CA TYR A 105 -7.75 10.63 1.24
C TYR A 105 -6.89 9.54 1.90
N PHE A 106 -7.51 8.48 2.40
CA PHE A 106 -6.78 7.36 2.98
C PHE A 106 -6.01 6.56 1.92
N ILE A 107 -4.73 6.30 2.21
CA ILE A 107 -3.88 5.41 1.41
C ILE A 107 -4.36 3.94 1.54
N GLY A 108 -5.03 3.60 2.65
CA GLY A 108 -5.74 2.33 2.82
C GLY A 108 -6.65 2.03 1.63
N GLY A 109 -6.40 0.92 0.94
CA GLY A 109 -7.14 0.50 -0.25
C GLY A 109 -6.87 1.30 -1.54
N SER A 110 -6.01 2.32 -1.54
CA SER A 110 -5.68 3.12 -2.74
C SER A 110 -5.10 2.29 -3.89
N VAL A 111 -4.40 1.21 -3.55
CA VAL A 111 -3.84 0.26 -4.53
C VAL A 111 -4.90 -0.51 -5.32
N TYR A 112 -6.12 -0.65 -4.78
CA TYR A 112 -7.22 -1.35 -5.45
C TYR A 112 -8.04 -0.41 -6.35
N ARG A 113 -7.82 0.90 -6.25
CA ARG A 113 -8.54 1.87 -7.09
C ARG A 113 -8.02 1.85 -8.52
N HIS A 114 -8.94 2.04 -9.46
CA HIS A 114 -8.67 2.14 -10.89
C HIS A 114 -7.82 0.97 -11.45
N GLY A 115 -7.99 -0.23 -10.88
CA GLY A 115 -7.26 -1.44 -11.31
C GLY A 115 -5.74 -1.32 -11.20
N PHE A 116 -5.22 -0.51 -10.27
CA PHE A 116 -3.77 -0.30 -10.18
C PHE A 116 -3.03 -1.60 -9.85
N LEU A 117 -3.45 -2.35 -8.83
CA LEU A 117 -2.82 -3.62 -8.49
C LEU A 117 -2.91 -4.64 -9.65
N ASP A 118 -3.99 -4.63 -10.42
CA ASP A 118 -4.16 -5.47 -11.62
C ASP A 118 -3.20 -5.06 -12.73
N SER A 119 -2.91 -3.74 -12.86
CA SER A 119 -1.92 -3.24 -13.83
C SER A 119 -0.48 -3.69 -13.52
N LEU A 120 -0.25 -4.26 -12.33
CA LEU A 120 1.02 -4.86 -11.92
C LEU A 120 1.01 -6.39 -12.06
N ALA A 121 0.18 -6.97 -12.94
CA ALA A 121 0.08 -8.42 -13.11
C ALA A 121 1.42 -9.11 -13.43
N ASP A 122 2.36 -8.38 -14.04
CA ASP A 122 3.73 -8.82 -14.35
C ASP A 122 4.67 -8.82 -13.12
N TRP A 123 4.24 -8.24 -12.00
CA TRP A 123 5.00 -8.24 -10.75
C TRP A 123 4.88 -9.56 -10.00
N ASP A 124 5.94 -9.86 -9.24
CA ASP A 124 5.98 -10.92 -8.25
C ASP A 124 4.72 -10.84 -7.34
N PRO A 125 3.94 -11.92 -7.18
CA PRO A 125 2.75 -11.93 -6.33
C PRO A 125 3.03 -11.45 -4.90
N ASP A 126 4.23 -11.73 -4.37
CA ASP A 126 4.63 -11.32 -3.03
C ASP A 126 4.96 -9.81 -2.99
N ALA A 127 5.45 -9.23 -4.08
CA ALA A 127 5.64 -7.78 -4.20
C ALA A 127 4.30 -7.04 -4.28
N ARG A 128 3.33 -7.59 -5.01
CA ARG A 128 1.96 -7.06 -5.02
C ARG A 128 1.30 -7.15 -3.64
N PHE A 129 1.45 -8.28 -2.95
CA PHE A 129 0.99 -8.44 -1.57
C PHE A 129 1.64 -7.42 -0.63
N LEU A 130 2.97 -7.26 -0.70
CA LEU A 130 3.69 -6.31 0.15
C LEU A 130 3.24 -4.86 -0.11
N LEU A 131 3.04 -4.48 -1.36
CA LEU A 131 2.55 -3.15 -1.73
C LEU A 131 1.14 -2.89 -1.16
N ALA A 132 0.23 -3.86 -1.32
CA ALA A 132 -1.12 -3.74 -0.79
C ALA A 132 -1.14 -3.70 0.74
N ARG A 133 -0.32 -4.53 1.37
CA ARG A 133 -0.14 -4.55 2.82
C ARG A 133 0.38 -3.19 3.32
N ALA A 134 1.45 -2.67 2.72
CA ALA A 134 2.03 -1.39 3.12
C ALA A 134 1.01 -0.26 3.07
N GLY A 135 0.20 -0.20 2.00
CA GLY A 135 -0.89 0.78 1.92
C GLY A 135 -1.95 0.59 3.01
N ASN A 136 -2.36 -0.65 3.29
CA ASN A 136 -3.38 -0.94 4.30
C ASN A 136 -2.90 -0.75 5.74
N THR A 137 -1.60 -0.84 6.02
CA THR A 137 -1.09 -0.79 7.41
C THR A 137 -0.30 0.48 7.74
N HIS A 138 -0.11 1.42 6.80
CA HIS A 138 0.73 2.60 7.05
C HIS A 138 0.21 3.53 8.17
N ASP A 139 -1.10 3.56 8.42
CA ASP A 139 -1.70 4.38 9.50
C ASP A 139 -1.52 3.78 10.90
N ILE A 140 -1.06 2.53 10.99
CA ILE A 140 -0.91 1.78 12.25
C ILE A 140 0.54 1.35 12.53
N THR A 141 1.50 1.87 11.76
CA THR A 141 2.95 1.63 11.90
C THR A 141 3.70 2.94 12.03
#